data_AF-E3NGQ0-F1
#
_entry.id   AF-E3NGQ0-F1
#
_cell.length_a   1.000
_cell.length_b   1.000
_cell.length_c   1.000
_cell.angle_alpha   90.00
_cell.angle_beta   90.00
_cell.angle_gamma   90.00
#
_symmetry.space_group_name_H-M   'P 1'
#
loop_
_entity.id
_entity.type
_entity.pdbx_description
1 polymer ?
#
loop_
_entity_poly.entity_id
_entity_poly.type
_entity_poly.pdbx_seq_one_letter_code
_entity_poly.pdbx_strand_id
1 'polypeptide(L)'
;MSRFPLLRLPTLPLLNCIQYLKVFEIIDFSLLSKRTKALVSLVNWNHPDIHANFYENSKLCLKFPNDPGLQWILDFRVELDDELDHNTKVIDGNQFPSYIDSALHGPKAFHYLTFPNDEHFETMRKMAEHVSAIFRTPIASLSTHRLNNQLTMSIVKWLSTLQPSVVDLDVTIDDITAPTLLCILDNIKVTDHFDLDLKMSTPGFEYNKAIDIPSVILSHSQWITLKSILNSSSRVIVLCESNLTFWDINSFLKHWLNGSNPKLEYISIRRSMKGNAIEEDIKEAFQIITKDLEVREHEENEKRPMRIAISLHRPSSYSPPNDWCYDIVRDDGTIGTIHQTYFNRSDVPDFKFHYFYLHVWNKKKKYQGRKKKMRKSDPKKLFGDKEPGKKVILVGGEMKSEEEERKDTKKKAGRETRRNRTVEKKPALAAGVVAVDTGMSVAMGLARVKTTGPEPQTVQMKEVVGRATKAGEEARVQQQLTEGGDPGSTAGPSTSGPTGSPASGEPSTPSSSAAPRQSRRR
;
A
#
# COMPACT_ATOMS: atom_id res chain seq x y z
N MET A 1 -36.06 27.53 -21.81
CA MET A 1 -34.85 27.99 -22.54
C MET A 1 -34.59 27.06 -23.73
N SER A 2 -34.07 27.56 -24.84
CA SER A 2 -33.63 26.71 -25.96
C SER A 2 -32.35 25.94 -25.59
N ARG A 3 -32.30 24.63 -25.87
CA ARG A 3 -31.11 23.81 -25.59
C ARG A 3 -29.99 24.18 -26.59
N PHE A 4 -28.80 24.50 -26.07
CA PHE A 4 -27.63 24.79 -26.91
C PHE A 4 -27.18 23.54 -27.68
N PRO A 5 -27.13 23.56 -29.03
CA PRO A 5 -26.92 22.36 -29.84
C PRO A 5 -25.43 22.02 -29.98
N LEU A 6 -24.77 21.66 -28.87
CA LEU A 6 -23.32 21.41 -28.78
C LEU A 6 -22.77 20.58 -29.96
N LEU A 7 -23.41 19.46 -30.31
CA LEU A 7 -23.00 18.55 -31.39
C LEU A 7 -23.18 19.10 -32.83
N ARG A 8 -23.70 20.32 -32.98
CA ARG A 8 -23.79 21.07 -34.26
C ARG A 8 -22.70 22.15 -34.40
N LEU A 9 -21.86 22.36 -33.39
CA LEU A 9 -20.71 23.26 -33.51
C LEU A 9 -19.66 22.72 -34.50
N PRO A 10 -18.90 23.60 -35.19
CA PRO A 10 -17.68 23.22 -35.88
C PRO A 10 -16.66 22.58 -34.92
N THR A 11 -15.77 21.74 -35.44
CA THR A 11 -14.90 20.86 -34.63
C THR A 11 -14.05 21.61 -33.61
N LEU A 12 -13.41 22.73 -33.97
CA LEU A 12 -12.53 23.46 -33.04
C LEU A 12 -13.31 24.09 -31.86
N PRO A 13 -14.40 24.86 -32.05
CA PRO A 13 -15.30 25.24 -30.97
C PRO A 13 -15.83 24.07 -30.14
N LEU A 14 -16.18 22.94 -30.78
CA LEU A 14 -16.71 21.76 -30.08
C LEU A 14 -15.67 21.14 -29.13
N LEU A 15 -14.44 20.92 -29.58
CA LEU A 15 -13.35 20.42 -28.73
C LEU A 15 -13.03 21.41 -27.60
N ASN A 16 -13.04 22.71 -27.89
CA ASN A 16 -12.87 23.76 -26.88
C ASN A 16 -13.99 23.78 -25.84
N CYS A 17 -15.25 23.46 -26.20
CA CYS A 17 -16.32 23.31 -25.21
C CYS A 17 -16.15 22.04 -24.36
N ILE A 18 -15.73 20.93 -24.96
CA ILE A 18 -15.54 19.64 -24.26
C ILE A 18 -14.42 19.75 -23.21
N GLN A 19 -13.36 20.53 -23.45
CA GLN A 19 -12.25 20.69 -22.49
C GLN A 19 -12.63 21.40 -21.17
N TYR A 20 -13.80 22.07 -21.12
CA TYR A 20 -14.30 22.77 -19.92
C TYR A 20 -15.31 21.93 -19.11
N LEU A 21 -15.65 20.72 -19.56
CA LEU A 21 -16.45 19.78 -18.79
C LEU A 21 -15.63 19.19 -17.63
N LYS A 22 -16.27 18.87 -16.51
CA LYS A 22 -15.62 18.13 -15.40
C LYS A 22 -15.28 16.69 -15.82
N VAL A 23 -14.32 16.05 -15.16
CA VAL A 23 -13.86 14.67 -15.50
C VAL A 23 -15.02 13.66 -15.63
N PHE A 24 -16.00 13.67 -14.73
CA PHE A 24 -17.17 12.80 -14.82
C PHE A 24 -18.16 13.22 -15.93
N GLU A 25 -18.29 14.52 -16.22
CA GLU A 25 -19.10 15.02 -17.35
C GLU A 25 -18.46 14.65 -18.71
N ILE A 26 -17.13 14.60 -18.78
CA ILE A 26 -16.35 14.10 -19.93
C ILE A 26 -16.61 12.60 -20.13
N ILE A 27 -16.53 11.81 -19.05
CA ILE A 27 -16.80 10.36 -19.07
C ILE A 27 -18.24 10.10 -19.51
N ASP A 28 -19.23 10.75 -18.89
CA ASP A 28 -20.65 10.65 -19.27
C ASP A 28 -20.88 11.01 -20.74
N PHE A 29 -20.34 12.14 -21.21
CA PHE A 29 -20.46 12.56 -22.61
C PHE A 29 -19.83 11.55 -23.57
N SER A 30 -18.68 10.98 -23.22
CA SER A 30 -18.00 9.95 -24.04
C SER A 30 -18.74 8.61 -24.10
N LEU A 31 -19.56 8.26 -23.09
CA LEU A 31 -20.39 7.06 -23.08
C LEU A 31 -21.61 7.17 -24.02
N LEU A 32 -22.10 8.38 -24.31
CA LEU A 32 -23.34 8.59 -25.09
C LEU A 32 -23.32 7.96 -26.51
N SER A 33 -22.17 7.86 -27.16
CA SER A 33 -22.05 7.30 -28.52
C SER A 33 -20.61 7.09 -28.98
N LYS A 34 -20.41 6.26 -30.02
CA LYS A 34 -19.12 6.16 -30.73
C LYS A 34 -18.61 7.52 -31.24
N ARG A 35 -19.50 8.44 -31.63
CA ARG A 35 -19.14 9.79 -32.10
C ARG A 35 -18.64 10.68 -30.96
N THR A 36 -19.27 10.64 -29.79
CA THR A 36 -18.86 11.45 -28.64
C THR A 36 -17.60 10.88 -27.98
N LYS A 37 -17.44 9.55 -27.90
CA LYS A 37 -16.17 8.90 -27.55
C LYS A 37 -15.01 9.40 -28.42
N ALA A 38 -15.19 9.38 -29.75
CA ALA A 38 -14.19 9.87 -30.70
C ALA A 38 -13.89 11.37 -30.53
N LEU A 39 -14.91 12.21 -30.29
CA LEU A 39 -14.71 13.65 -30.03
C LEU A 39 -13.91 13.91 -28.75
N VAL A 40 -14.17 13.16 -27.67
CA VAL A 40 -13.39 13.26 -26.42
C VAL A 40 -11.94 12.81 -26.64
N SER A 41 -11.71 11.70 -27.35
CA SER A 41 -10.36 11.24 -27.69
C SER A 41 -9.56 12.26 -28.55
N LEU A 42 -10.22 13.16 -29.28
CA LEU A 42 -9.57 14.21 -30.08
C LEU A 42 -9.16 15.45 -29.29
N VAL A 43 -9.64 15.64 -28.06
CA VAL A 43 -9.22 16.77 -27.21
C VAL A 43 -7.77 16.57 -26.72
N ASN A 44 -7.03 17.66 -26.57
CA ASN A 44 -5.66 17.65 -26.08
C ASN A 44 -5.61 17.70 -24.55
N TRP A 45 -5.87 16.56 -23.91
CA TRP A 45 -5.88 16.42 -22.45
C TRP A 45 -4.51 16.63 -21.81
N ASN A 46 -4.53 17.15 -20.57
CA ASN A 46 -3.44 16.88 -19.63
C ASN A 46 -3.57 15.41 -19.21
N HIS A 47 -2.63 14.55 -19.61
CA HIS A 47 -2.74 13.11 -19.40
C HIS A 47 -2.81 12.76 -17.89
N PRO A 48 -3.88 12.11 -17.41
CA PRO A 48 -4.01 11.71 -16.02
C PRO A 48 -3.15 10.49 -15.71
N ASP A 49 -2.63 10.43 -14.50
CA ASP A 49 -2.07 9.21 -13.92
C ASP A 49 -3.23 8.28 -13.49
N ILE A 50 -3.26 7.06 -14.07
CA ILE A 50 -4.38 6.11 -13.97
C ILE A 50 -3.97 4.91 -13.11
N HIS A 51 -4.62 4.75 -11.96
CA HIS A 51 -4.38 3.64 -11.01
C HIS A 51 -5.61 2.74 -10.94
N ALA A 52 -5.48 1.48 -11.34
CA ALA A 52 -6.54 0.47 -11.25
C ALA A 52 -6.30 -0.46 -10.05
N ASN A 53 -7.25 -0.54 -9.13
CA ASN A 53 -7.12 -1.25 -7.86
C ASN A 53 -8.25 -2.28 -7.73
N PHE A 54 -7.92 -3.57 -7.86
CA PHE A 54 -8.88 -4.66 -7.89
C PHE A 54 -8.97 -5.37 -6.53
N TYR A 55 -10.13 -5.23 -5.87
CA TYR A 55 -10.50 -5.90 -4.63
C TYR A 55 -12.02 -5.78 -4.45
N GLU A 56 -12.59 -6.29 -3.36
CA GLU A 56 -14.04 -6.29 -3.08
C GLU A 56 -14.76 -4.96 -3.44
N ASN A 57 -14.24 -3.82 -2.99
CA ASN A 57 -14.76 -2.48 -3.33
C ASN A 57 -13.77 -1.71 -4.24
N SER A 58 -13.46 -2.32 -5.39
CA SER A 58 -12.53 -1.90 -6.44
C SER A 58 -12.57 -0.41 -6.82
N LYS A 59 -11.43 0.17 -7.22
CA LYS A 59 -11.31 1.60 -7.59
C LYS A 59 -10.43 1.85 -8.80
N LEU A 60 -10.93 2.64 -9.75
CA LEU A 60 -10.14 3.26 -10.82
C LEU A 60 -9.95 4.75 -10.52
N CYS A 61 -8.73 5.14 -10.14
CA CYS A 61 -8.40 6.49 -9.71
C CYS A 61 -7.65 7.26 -10.81
N LEU A 62 -8.05 8.51 -11.04
CA LEU A 62 -7.49 9.43 -12.01
C LEU A 62 -6.91 10.66 -11.29
N LYS A 63 -5.63 10.97 -11.54
CA LYS A 63 -4.91 12.09 -10.92
C LYS A 63 -4.33 12.96 -12.02
N PHE A 64 -4.82 14.19 -12.16
CA PHE A 64 -4.37 15.10 -13.22
C PHE A 64 -3.15 15.93 -12.73
N PRO A 65 -2.04 16.01 -13.50
CA PRO A 65 -0.81 16.67 -13.04
C PRO A 65 -0.94 18.15 -12.63
N ASN A 66 -1.92 18.86 -13.21
CA ASN A 66 -2.18 20.28 -12.92
C ASN A 66 -2.99 20.49 -11.63
N ASP A 67 -3.69 19.45 -11.18
CA ASP A 67 -4.65 19.49 -10.07
C ASP A 67 -4.25 18.52 -8.94
N PRO A 68 -3.03 18.62 -8.37
CA PRO A 68 -2.50 17.61 -7.42
C PRO A 68 -3.24 17.53 -6.07
N GLY A 69 -4.19 18.42 -5.83
CA GLY A 69 -5.13 18.36 -4.70
C GLY A 69 -6.45 17.64 -5.02
N LEU A 70 -6.74 17.32 -6.28
CA LEU A 70 -7.97 16.69 -6.73
C LEU A 70 -7.71 15.24 -7.16
N GLN A 71 -8.64 14.34 -6.85
CA GLN A 71 -8.66 12.98 -7.40
C GLN A 71 -10.08 12.63 -7.83
N TRP A 72 -10.20 11.97 -8.97
CA TRP A 72 -11.48 11.46 -9.48
C TRP A 72 -11.44 9.94 -9.44
N ILE A 73 -12.38 9.34 -8.74
CA ILE A 73 -12.40 7.90 -8.43
C ILE A 73 -13.69 7.32 -8.99
N LEU A 74 -13.58 6.35 -9.89
CA LEU A 74 -14.68 5.45 -10.21
C LEU A 74 -14.63 4.34 -9.15
N ASP A 75 -15.67 4.27 -8.32
CA ASP A 75 -15.75 3.43 -7.12
C ASP A 75 -16.72 2.29 -7.38
N PHE A 76 -16.25 1.05 -7.40
CA PHE A 76 -17.05 -0.13 -7.74
C PHE A 76 -17.33 -0.90 -6.47
N ARG A 77 -18.58 -0.93 -6.00
CA ARG A 77 -18.95 -1.52 -4.70
C ARG A 77 -19.86 -2.73 -4.83
N VAL A 78 -19.66 -3.74 -3.97
CA VAL A 78 -20.55 -4.93 -3.91
C VAL A 78 -21.95 -4.53 -3.46
N GLU A 79 -22.02 -3.70 -2.42
CA GLU A 79 -23.25 -3.14 -1.89
C GLU A 79 -23.31 -1.65 -2.24
N LEU A 80 -24.47 -1.21 -2.74
CA LEU A 80 -24.78 0.20 -2.94
C LEU A 80 -25.62 0.70 -1.76
N ASP A 81 -25.63 2.02 -1.59
CA ASP A 81 -26.38 2.69 -0.53
C ASP A 81 -27.79 3.00 -1.02
N ASP A 82 -28.74 2.11 -0.71
CA ASP A 82 -30.15 2.21 -1.13
C ASP A 82 -30.86 3.48 -0.61
N GLU A 83 -30.26 4.24 0.33
CA GLU A 83 -30.79 5.54 0.80
C GLU A 83 -30.41 6.72 -0.13
N LEU A 84 -29.55 6.53 -1.14
CA LEU A 84 -29.08 7.60 -2.04
C LEU A 84 -29.80 7.61 -3.40
N ASP A 85 -30.09 8.82 -3.93
CA ASP A 85 -30.68 9.02 -5.27
C ASP A 85 -29.77 8.48 -6.40
N HIS A 86 -30.08 7.27 -6.88
CA HIS A 86 -29.34 6.58 -7.94
C HIS A 86 -29.75 7.05 -9.34
N ASN A 87 -28.76 7.42 -10.15
CA ASN A 87 -28.89 7.77 -11.56
C ASN A 87 -28.48 6.59 -12.45
N THR A 88 -29.34 6.14 -13.36
CA THR A 88 -29.01 5.09 -14.32
C THR A 88 -28.05 5.59 -15.40
N LYS A 89 -26.88 4.95 -15.54
CA LYS A 89 -25.94 5.15 -16.66
C LYS A 89 -25.92 3.93 -17.56
N VAL A 90 -25.65 4.14 -18.85
CA VAL A 90 -25.53 3.06 -19.84
C VAL A 90 -24.06 2.87 -20.22
N ILE A 91 -23.54 1.66 -20.03
CA ILE A 91 -22.17 1.26 -20.38
C ILE A 91 -22.25 0.02 -21.27
N ASP A 92 -21.77 0.11 -22.51
CA ASP A 92 -21.86 -0.94 -23.55
C ASP A 92 -23.28 -1.54 -23.76
N GLY A 93 -24.33 -0.74 -23.52
CA GLY A 93 -25.73 -1.15 -23.64
C GLY A 93 -26.36 -1.70 -22.36
N ASN A 94 -25.55 -2.05 -21.36
CA ASN A 94 -26.04 -2.45 -20.03
C ASN A 94 -26.38 -1.20 -19.20
N GLN A 95 -27.45 -1.28 -18.42
CA GLN A 95 -27.87 -0.23 -17.49
C GLN A 95 -27.31 -0.51 -16.10
N PHE A 96 -26.69 0.50 -15.49
CA PHE A 96 -26.12 0.42 -14.15
C PHE A 96 -26.62 1.60 -13.28
N PRO A 97 -27.04 1.37 -12.02
CA PRO A 97 -27.20 2.45 -11.07
C PRO A 97 -25.84 3.11 -10.78
N SER A 98 -25.87 4.40 -10.47
CA SER A 98 -24.67 5.16 -10.12
C SER A 98 -25.02 6.45 -9.38
N TYR A 99 -24.11 6.95 -8.55
CA TYR A 99 -24.25 8.27 -7.93
C TYR A 99 -22.90 9.00 -7.93
N ILE A 100 -22.94 10.32 -7.71
CA ILE A 100 -21.74 11.17 -7.61
C ILE A 100 -21.71 11.80 -6.23
N ASP A 101 -20.57 11.68 -5.55
CA ASP A 101 -20.29 12.26 -4.24
C ASP A 101 -18.93 13.00 -4.24
N SER A 102 -18.63 13.79 -3.21
CA SER A 102 -17.36 14.51 -3.08
C SER A 102 -16.95 14.76 -1.63
N ALA A 103 -15.89 14.07 -1.19
CA ALA A 103 -15.32 14.21 0.15
C ALA A 103 -14.10 15.16 0.18
N LEU A 104 -13.98 15.96 1.25
CA LEU A 104 -12.82 16.82 1.51
C LEU A 104 -12.00 16.24 2.67
N HIS A 105 -10.72 15.97 2.45
CA HIS A 105 -9.78 15.48 3.47
C HIS A 105 -8.56 16.41 3.56
N GLY A 106 -8.67 17.42 4.43
CA GLY A 106 -7.66 18.48 4.55
C GLY A 106 -7.51 19.28 3.26
N PRO A 107 -6.30 19.40 2.68
CA PRO A 107 -6.07 20.15 1.43
C PRO A 107 -6.38 19.34 0.16
N LYS A 108 -6.99 18.15 0.26
CA LYS A 108 -7.34 17.28 -0.87
C LYS A 108 -8.84 17.11 -0.98
N ALA A 109 -9.37 17.14 -2.20
CA ALA A 109 -10.75 16.75 -2.50
C ALA A 109 -10.79 15.49 -3.37
N PHE A 110 -11.74 14.62 -3.07
CA PHE A 110 -11.94 13.33 -3.72
C PHE A 110 -13.35 13.30 -4.29
N HIS A 111 -13.46 13.24 -5.61
CA HIS A 111 -14.72 13.11 -6.31
C HIS A 111 -14.96 11.62 -6.60
N TYR A 112 -16.13 11.11 -6.24
CA TYR A 112 -16.52 9.72 -6.45
C TYR A 112 -17.62 9.63 -7.50
N LEU A 113 -17.50 8.66 -8.40
CA LEU A 113 -18.56 8.20 -9.28
C LEU A 113 -18.73 6.70 -9.02
N THR A 114 -19.77 6.36 -8.28
CA THR A 114 -19.96 4.99 -7.78
C THR A 114 -20.76 4.14 -8.77
N PHE A 115 -20.39 2.87 -8.88
CA PHE A 115 -21.05 1.83 -9.68
C PHE A 115 -21.18 0.54 -8.84
N PRO A 116 -22.09 -0.38 -9.17
CA PRO A 116 -22.02 -1.74 -8.65
C PRO A 116 -20.74 -2.45 -9.16
N ASN A 117 -20.19 -3.34 -8.34
CA ASN A 117 -19.10 -4.24 -8.69
C ASN A 117 -19.64 -5.63 -9.02
N ASP A 118 -19.02 -6.31 -9.99
CA ASP A 118 -19.35 -7.70 -10.33
C ASP A 118 -18.21 -8.65 -9.94
N GLU A 119 -18.51 -9.92 -9.71
CA GLU A 119 -17.56 -10.93 -9.20
C GLU A 119 -16.33 -11.17 -10.09
N HIS A 120 -16.32 -10.64 -11.33
CA HIS A 120 -15.24 -10.79 -12.30
C HIS A 120 -14.60 -9.45 -12.70
N PHE A 121 -15.09 -8.35 -12.11
CA PHE A 121 -14.70 -6.96 -12.37
C PHE A 121 -14.89 -6.51 -13.83
N GLU A 122 -15.81 -7.11 -14.58
CA GLU A 122 -16.08 -6.80 -15.99
C GLU A 122 -16.51 -5.34 -16.20
N THR A 123 -17.32 -4.80 -15.28
CA THR A 123 -17.77 -3.40 -15.28
C THR A 123 -16.58 -2.45 -15.06
N MET A 124 -15.69 -2.78 -14.13
CA MET A 124 -14.45 -2.03 -13.87
C MET A 124 -13.48 -2.11 -15.06
N ARG A 125 -13.30 -3.30 -15.66
CA ARG A 125 -12.44 -3.54 -16.83
C ARG A 125 -12.86 -2.67 -18.01
N LYS A 126 -14.14 -2.71 -18.38
CA LYS A 126 -14.73 -1.88 -19.44
C LYS A 126 -14.55 -0.39 -19.18
N MET A 127 -14.74 0.05 -17.93
CA MET A 127 -14.50 1.45 -17.58
C MET A 127 -13.01 1.82 -17.62
N ALA A 128 -12.09 0.93 -17.22
CA ALA A 128 -10.66 1.16 -17.32
C ALA A 128 -10.18 1.25 -18.79
N GLU A 129 -10.66 0.35 -19.66
CA GLU A 129 -10.47 0.41 -21.11
C GLU A 129 -11.02 1.71 -21.71
N HIS A 130 -12.26 2.08 -21.34
CA HIS A 130 -12.92 3.27 -21.86
C HIS A 130 -12.18 4.55 -21.44
N VAL A 131 -11.82 4.65 -20.16
CA VAL A 131 -11.10 5.80 -19.58
C VAL A 131 -9.68 5.92 -20.17
N SER A 132 -8.95 4.81 -20.31
CA SER A 132 -7.66 4.75 -21.00
C SER A 132 -7.77 5.26 -22.45
N ALA A 133 -8.78 4.82 -23.20
CA ALA A 133 -8.99 5.20 -24.59
C ALA A 133 -9.41 6.68 -24.79
N ILE A 134 -10.21 7.25 -23.89
CA ILE A 134 -10.67 8.65 -24.04
C ILE A 134 -9.59 9.67 -23.64
N PHE A 135 -8.80 9.37 -22.60
CA PHE A 135 -7.66 10.22 -22.20
C PHE A 135 -6.36 9.88 -22.93
N ARG A 136 -6.36 8.84 -23.78
CA ARG A 136 -5.20 8.36 -24.55
C ARG A 136 -3.98 8.09 -23.64
N THR A 137 -4.20 7.45 -22.49
CA THR A 137 -3.17 7.23 -21.46
C THR A 137 -3.27 5.80 -20.91
N PRO A 138 -2.17 5.03 -20.83
CA PRO A 138 -2.19 3.67 -20.27
C PRO A 138 -2.46 3.68 -18.75
N ILE A 139 -2.80 2.52 -18.21
CA ILE A 139 -2.93 2.28 -16.77
C ILE A 139 -1.52 2.26 -16.18
N ALA A 140 -1.14 3.30 -15.44
CA ALA A 140 0.21 3.43 -14.90
C ALA A 140 0.47 2.47 -13.73
N SER A 141 -0.55 2.22 -12.90
CA SER A 141 -0.45 1.35 -11.73
C SER A 141 -1.58 0.34 -11.69
N LEU A 142 -1.24 -0.93 -11.46
CA LEU A 142 -2.18 -2.00 -11.12
C LEU A 142 -1.95 -2.42 -9.66
N SER A 143 -3.01 -2.52 -8.87
CA SER A 143 -3.00 -3.27 -7.62
C SER A 143 -4.10 -4.34 -7.60
N THR A 144 -3.82 -5.48 -6.96
CA THR A 144 -4.80 -6.54 -6.69
C THR A 144 -4.68 -6.97 -5.23
N HIS A 145 -5.79 -7.03 -4.48
CA HIS A 145 -5.73 -7.34 -3.04
C HIS A 145 -6.81 -8.35 -2.59
N ARG A 146 -6.35 -9.46 -2.00
CA ARG A 146 -7.15 -10.62 -1.54
C ARG A 146 -7.99 -11.29 -2.62
N LEU A 147 -7.50 -11.26 -3.86
CA LEU A 147 -8.09 -12.00 -4.96
C LEU A 147 -7.52 -13.42 -5.02
N ASN A 148 -8.34 -14.39 -5.45
CA ASN A 148 -7.86 -15.76 -5.66
C ASN A 148 -6.94 -15.85 -6.90
N ASN A 149 -6.17 -16.95 -6.97
CA ASN A 149 -5.18 -17.19 -8.04
C ASN A 149 -5.77 -17.04 -9.46
N GLN A 150 -7.03 -17.47 -9.69
CA GLN A 150 -7.69 -17.41 -10.99
C GLN A 150 -8.07 -15.97 -11.38
N LEU A 151 -8.63 -15.19 -10.45
CA LEU A 151 -8.97 -13.79 -10.68
C LEU A 151 -7.70 -12.94 -10.91
N THR A 152 -6.64 -13.16 -10.13
CA THR A 152 -5.34 -12.48 -10.32
C THR A 152 -4.75 -12.78 -11.70
N MET A 153 -4.72 -14.04 -12.15
CA MET A 153 -4.30 -14.38 -13.52
C MET A 153 -5.21 -13.77 -14.58
N SER A 154 -6.52 -13.69 -14.34
CA SER A 154 -7.50 -13.11 -15.27
C SER A 154 -7.25 -11.60 -15.47
N ILE A 155 -7.04 -10.84 -14.39
CA ILE A 155 -6.76 -9.40 -14.43
C ILE A 155 -5.41 -9.11 -15.09
N VAL A 156 -4.36 -9.88 -14.77
CA VAL A 156 -3.04 -9.72 -15.40
C VAL A 156 -3.10 -10.01 -16.90
N LYS A 157 -3.77 -11.10 -17.32
CA LYS A 157 -3.94 -11.41 -18.74
C LYS A 157 -4.76 -10.35 -19.46
N TRP A 158 -5.84 -9.85 -18.85
CA TRP A 158 -6.62 -8.72 -19.37
C TRP A 158 -5.73 -7.48 -19.60
N LEU A 159 -5.00 -7.04 -18.58
CA LEU A 159 -4.15 -5.84 -18.69
C LEU A 159 -3.05 -6.01 -19.76
N SER A 160 -2.49 -7.22 -19.92
CA SER A 160 -1.51 -7.51 -20.97
C SER A 160 -2.06 -7.42 -22.40
N THR A 161 -3.40 -7.49 -22.60
CA THR A 161 -4.02 -7.21 -23.90
C THR A 161 -4.09 -5.71 -24.21
N LEU A 162 -4.08 -4.86 -23.18
CA LEU A 162 -4.14 -3.40 -23.31
C LEU A 162 -2.76 -2.77 -23.43
N GLN A 163 -1.76 -3.31 -22.74
CA GLN A 163 -0.41 -2.76 -22.64
C GLN A 163 0.64 -3.81 -22.23
N PRO A 164 1.85 -3.80 -22.81
CA PRO A 164 2.91 -4.79 -22.50
C PRO A 164 3.62 -4.53 -21.17
N SER A 165 3.35 -3.41 -20.51
CA SER A 165 4.08 -2.96 -19.32
C SER A 165 3.23 -2.09 -18.40
N VAL A 166 3.60 -2.04 -17.13
CA VAL A 166 3.01 -1.20 -16.07
C VAL A 166 4.15 -0.51 -15.30
N VAL A 167 3.89 0.64 -14.66
CA VAL A 167 4.91 1.35 -13.86
C VAL A 167 5.03 0.70 -12.48
N ASP A 168 3.91 0.67 -11.76
CA ASP A 168 3.78 0.05 -10.44
C ASP A 168 2.84 -1.17 -10.50
N LEU A 169 3.25 -2.28 -9.87
CA LEU A 169 2.42 -3.47 -9.70
C LEU A 169 2.43 -3.92 -8.23
N ASP A 170 1.27 -3.91 -7.58
CA ASP A 170 1.09 -4.43 -6.22
C ASP A 170 0.19 -5.69 -6.26
N VAL A 171 0.66 -6.82 -5.74
CA VAL A 171 -0.16 -8.06 -5.69
C VAL A 171 -0.17 -8.64 -4.28
N THR A 172 -1.31 -8.51 -3.60
CA THR A 172 -1.60 -9.12 -2.30
C THR A 172 -2.58 -10.29 -2.44
N ILE A 173 -2.16 -11.49 -2.06
CA ILE A 173 -2.96 -12.73 -2.13
C ILE A 173 -2.52 -13.67 -1.00
N ASP A 174 -3.47 -14.29 -0.29
CA ASP A 174 -3.15 -15.04 0.94
C ASP A 174 -2.18 -16.22 0.68
N ASP A 175 -2.36 -16.95 -0.42
CA ASP A 175 -1.57 -18.11 -0.82
C ASP A 175 -1.47 -18.19 -2.37
N ILE A 176 -0.26 -18.13 -2.93
CA ILE A 176 0.00 -18.16 -4.38
C ILE A 176 0.65 -19.48 -4.83
N THR A 177 0.25 -19.94 -6.00
CA THR A 177 0.91 -21.07 -6.68
C THR A 177 2.02 -20.58 -7.62
N ALA A 178 3.08 -21.37 -7.80
CA ALA A 178 4.17 -21.04 -8.71
C ALA A 178 3.71 -20.75 -10.16
N PRO A 179 2.73 -21.47 -10.76
CA PRO A 179 2.16 -21.10 -12.06
C PRO A 179 1.52 -19.71 -12.09
N THR A 180 0.85 -19.28 -11.02
CA THR A 180 0.28 -17.92 -10.92
C THR A 180 1.38 -16.86 -10.85
N LEU A 181 2.42 -17.09 -10.05
CA LEU A 181 3.57 -16.18 -9.96
C LEU A 181 4.30 -16.05 -11.31
N LEU A 182 4.56 -17.17 -11.99
CA LEU A 182 5.16 -17.15 -13.32
C LEU A 182 4.23 -16.47 -14.34
N CYS A 183 2.91 -16.68 -14.24
CA CYS A 183 1.95 -15.95 -15.06
C CYS A 183 2.01 -14.43 -14.84
N ILE A 184 2.21 -13.94 -13.61
CA ILE A 184 2.41 -12.51 -13.33
C ILE A 184 3.68 -12.00 -14.03
N LEU A 185 4.81 -12.65 -13.75
CA LEU A 185 6.14 -12.21 -14.19
C LEU A 185 6.36 -12.33 -15.71
N ASP A 186 5.76 -13.33 -16.37
CA ASP A 186 5.95 -13.58 -17.80
C ASP A 186 4.90 -12.86 -18.69
N ASN A 187 3.83 -12.24 -18.13
CA ASN A 187 2.79 -11.53 -18.93
C ASN A 187 2.86 -9.99 -18.90
N ILE A 188 3.40 -9.36 -17.84
CA ILE A 188 3.49 -7.88 -17.76
C ILE A 188 4.88 -7.46 -17.31
N LYS A 189 5.51 -6.58 -18.08
CA LYS A 189 6.77 -5.94 -17.65
C LYS A 189 6.50 -4.79 -16.67
N VAL A 190 6.88 -4.96 -15.42
CA VAL A 190 6.94 -3.85 -14.44
C VAL A 190 8.15 -2.95 -14.76
N THR A 191 8.01 -1.63 -14.68
CA THR A 191 9.06 -0.68 -15.09
C THR A 191 9.62 0.22 -13.98
N ASP A 192 8.98 0.34 -12.83
CA ASP A 192 9.54 1.00 -11.64
C ASP A 192 9.44 0.13 -10.37
N HIS A 193 8.23 -0.23 -9.94
CA HIS A 193 8.00 -0.82 -8.62
C HIS A 193 7.13 -2.07 -8.64
N PHE A 194 7.60 -3.14 -8.02
CA PHE A 194 6.86 -4.38 -7.80
C PHE A 194 6.79 -4.70 -6.30
N ASP A 195 5.58 -4.76 -5.76
CA ASP A 195 5.28 -5.24 -4.40
C ASP A 195 4.45 -6.53 -4.49
N LEU A 196 4.81 -7.52 -3.67
CA LEU A 196 4.26 -8.87 -3.71
C LEU A 196 4.06 -9.39 -2.27
N ASP A 197 2.87 -9.13 -1.71
CA ASP A 197 2.54 -9.44 -0.32
C ASP A 197 1.68 -10.71 -0.22
N LEU A 198 2.35 -11.86 -0.14
CA LEU A 198 1.72 -13.17 -0.25
C LEU A 198 2.56 -14.27 0.40
N LYS A 199 2.00 -15.48 0.52
CA LYS A 199 2.74 -16.71 0.86
C LYS A 199 2.86 -17.65 -0.34
N MET A 200 4.04 -18.21 -0.58
CA MET A 200 4.22 -19.25 -1.61
C MET A 200 3.69 -20.60 -1.12
N SER A 201 2.68 -21.14 -1.80
CA SER A 201 2.02 -22.40 -1.43
C SER A 201 2.63 -23.62 -2.11
N THR A 202 3.40 -23.44 -3.19
CA THR A 202 4.06 -24.55 -3.91
C THR A 202 5.31 -25.01 -3.14
N PRO A 203 5.33 -26.24 -2.58
CA PRO A 203 6.45 -26.69 -1.74
C PRO A 203 7.75 -26.83 -2.55
N GLY A 204 8.87 -26.38 -1.98
CA GLY A 204 10.19 -26.48 -2.62
C GLY A 204 10.35 -25.63 -3.89
N PHE A 205 9.45 -24.69 -4.17
CA PHE A 205 9.62 -23.78 -5.30
C PHE A 205 10.74 -22.77 -5.06
N GLU A 206 11.72 -22.75 -5.95
CA GLU A 206 12.77 -21.74 -6.02
C GLU A 206 12.71 -20.97 -7.35
N TYR A 207 12.67 -19.65 -7.26
CA TYR A 207 12.92 -18.78 -8.41
C TYR A 207 14.42 -18.49 -8.51
N ASN A 208 14.97 -18.75 -9.69
CA ASN A 208 16.40 -18.69 -9.99
C ASN A 208 16.76 -17.80 -11.21
N LYS A 209 15.77 -17.06 -11.78
CA LYS A 209 15.97 -16.02 -12.82
C LYS A 209 16.32 -14.68 -12.16
N ALA A 210 16.88 -13.72 -12.91
CA ALA A 210 17.03 -12.33 -12.45
C ALA A 210 15.66 -11.65 -12.29
N ILE A 211 15.54 -10.70 -11.35
CA ILE A 211 14.36 -9.83 -11.18
C ILE A 211 14.78 -8.39 -11.54
N ASP A 212 14.80 -8.07 -12.83
CA ASP A 212 15.31 -6.79 -13.36
C ASP A 212 14.28 -5.64 -13.28
N ILE A 213 13.72 -5.43 -12.08
CA ILE A 213 12.77 -4.36 -11.76
C ILE A 213 13.48 -3.35 -10.83
N PRO A 214 13.36 -2.02 -11.04
CA PRO A 214 14.12 -1.03 -10.26
C PRO A 214 13.88 -1.10 -8.74
N SER A 215 12.64 -1.29 -8.31
CA SER A 215 12.27 -1.50 -6.91
C SER A 215 11.45 -2.79 -6.77
N VAL A 216 11.89 -3.64 -5.86
CA VAL A 216 11.28 -4.94 -5.56
C VAL A 216 11.04 -5.06 -4.06
N ILE A 217 9.80 -5.34 -3.65
CA ILE A 217 9.41 -5.71 -2.29
C ILE A 217 8.70 -7.06 -2.36
N LEU A 218 9.17 -8.05 -1.59
CA LEU A 218 8.62 -9.41 -1.57
C LEU A 218 8.40 -9.86 -0.12
N SER A 219 7.15 -10.08 0.28
CA SER A 219 6.82 -10.87 1.47
C SER A 219 6.97 -12.36 1.19
N HIS A 220 7.20 -13.13 2.27
CA HIS A 220 7.43 -14.58 2.25
C HIS A 220 8.37 -15.02 1.11
N SER A 221 9.51 -14.34 1.06
CA SER A 221 10.57 -14.49 0.06
C SER A 221 11.43 -15.75 0.25
N GLN A 222 10.91 -16.79 0.92
CA GLN A 222 11.58 -18.09 1.08
C GLN A 222 11.98 -18.75 -0.26
N TRP A 223 11.25 -18.42 -1.32
CA TRP A 223 11.43 -18.93 -2.69
C TRP A 223 12.46 -18.14 -3.52
N ILE A 224 13.05 -17.07 -2.98
CA ILE A 224 14.11 -16.28 -3.62
C ILE A 224 15.48 -16.85 -3.22
N THR A 225 16.28 -17.25 -4.21
CA THR A 225 17.67 -17.67 -3.98
C THR A 225 18.65 -16.51 -4.09
N LEU A 226 19.84 -16.66 -3.48
CA LEU A 226 20.97 -15.73 -3.65
C LEU A 226 21.30 -15.49 -5.13
N LYS A 227 21.19 -16.54 -5.96
CA LYS A 227 21.46 -16.48 -7.40
C LYS A 227 20.54 -15.50 -8.14
N SER A 228 19.27 -15.42 -7.79
CA SER A 228 18.34 -14.44 -8.36
C SER A 228 18.72 -13.00 -8.04
N ILE A 229 19.22 -12.75 -6.83
CA ILE A 229 19.65 -11.43 -6.37
C ILE A 229 20.96 -11.02 -7.06
N LEU A 230 21.96 -11.90 -7.08
CA LEU A 230 23.26 -11.64 -7.72
C LEU A 230 23.14 -11.35 -9.23
N ASN A 231 22.16 -11.97 -9.90
CA ASN A 231 21.90 -11.74 -11.32
C ASN A 231 21.03 -10.50 -11.62
N SER A 232 20.48 -9.82 -10.60
CA SER A 232 19.53 -8.72 -10.77
C SER A 232 20.16 -7.33 -10.93
N SER A 233 19.47 -6.44 -11.64
CA SER A 233 19.84 -5.05 -11.88
C SER A 233 18.99 -4.04 -11.09
N SER A 234 18.39 -4.46 -9.97
CA SER A 234 17.55 -3.59 -9.11
C SER A 234 18.34 -2.48 -8.41
N ARG A 235 17.62 -1.40 -8.07
CA ARG A 235 18.08 -0.27 -7.26
C ARG A 235 17.68 -0.43 -5.78
N VAL A 236 16.47 -0.94 -5.54
CA VAL A 236 15.93 -1.22 -4.20
C VAL A 236 15.43 -2.67 -4.15
N ILE A 237 15.87 -3.43 -3.16
CA ILE A 237 15.44 -4.81 -2.90
C ILE A 237 15.01 -4.94 -1.43
N VAL A 238 13.79 -5.41 -1.17
CA VAL A 238 13.31 -5.73 0.19
C VAL A 238 12.76 -7.14 0.22
N LEU A 239 13.40 -8.00 1.01
CA LEU A 239 13.06 -9.42 1.15
C LEU A 239 12.58 -9.67 2.58
N CYS A 240 11.30 -9.99 2.73
CA CYS A 240 10.68 -10.32 4.01
C CYS A 240 10.47 -11.83 4.16
N GLU A 241 10.70 -12.37 5.36
CA GLU A 241 10.79 -13.82 5.65
C GLU A 241 11.69 -14.59 4.66
N SER A 242 12.86 -14.06 4.37
CA SER A 242 13.81 -14.71 3.47
C SER A 242 14.49 -15.92 4.11
N ASN A 243 14.78 -16.95 3.30
CA ASN A 243 15.56 -18.12 3.70
C ASN A 243 17.08 -17.89 3.66
N LEU A 244 17.56 -16.78 3.08
CA LEU A 244 18.99 -16.47 2.96
C LEU A 244 19.71 -16.58 4.31
N THR A 245 20.86 -17.24 4.32
CA THR A 245 21.68 -17.44 5.52
C THR A 245 22.66 -16.28 5.73
N PHE A 246 23.31 -16.24 6.90
CA PHE A 246 24.42 -15.33 7.16
C PHE A 246 25.57 -15.50 6.14
N TRP A 247 25.77 -16.72 5.63
CA TRP A 247 26.76 -17.05 4.59
C TRP A 247 26.35 -16.54 3.20
N ASP A 248 25.06 -16.57 2.87
CA ASP A 248 24.54 -15.96 1.63
C ASP A 248 24.71 -14.44 1.64
N ILE A 249 24.47 -13.80 2.80
CA ILE A 249 24.68 -12.35 2.98
C ILE A 249 26.17 -12.00 2.87
N ASN A 250 27.08 -12.78 3.48
CA ASN A 250 28.53 -12.60 3.30
C ASN A 250 28.95 -12.75 1.81
N SER A 251 28.41 -13.77 1.14
CA SER A 251 28.68 -14.02 -0.29
C SER A 251 28.17 -12.88 -1.17
N PHE A 252 26.97 -12.37 -0.90
CA PHE A 252 26.41 -11.20 -1.54
C PHE A 252 27.30 -9.96 -1.39
N LEU A 253 27.79 -9.67 -0.18
CA LEU A 253 28.68 -8.53 0.09
C LEU A 253 30.01 -8.66 -0.66
N LYS A 254 30.61 -9.85 -0.70
CA LYS A 254 31.81 -10.15 -1.48
C LYS A 254 31.60 -9.94 -2.98
N HIS A 255 30.46 -10.39 -3.51
CA HIS A 255 30.10 -10.14 -4.92
C HIS A 255 29.85 -8.66 -5.23
N TRP A 256 29.18 -7.92 -4.33
CA TRP A 256 28.94 -6.48 -4.49
C TRP A 256 30.25 -5.67 -4.52
N LEU A 257 31.19 -5.98 -3.63
CA LEU A 257 32.54 -5.41 -3.64
C LEU A 257 33.25 -5.69 -4.98
N ASN A 258 33.22 -6.94 -5.45
CA ASN A 258 33.92 -7.36 -6.67
C ASN A 258 33.30 -6.86 -7.99
N GLY A 259 32.02 -6.47 -8.03
CA GLY A 259 31.39 -6.05 -9.28
C GLY A 259 29.87 -5.94 -9.27
N SER A 260 29.19 -6.85 -8.57
CA SER A 260 27.75 -7.12 -8.74
C SER A 260 26.82 -5.98 -8.31
N ASN A 261 25.60 -6.01 -8.88
CA ASN A 261 24.50 -5.09 -8.59
C ASN A 261 24.88 -3.59 -8.60
N PRO A 262 25.56 -3.06 -9.66
CA PRO A 262 26.13 -1.70 -9.67
C PRO A 262 25.12 -0.54 -9.68
N LYS A 263 23.81 -0.85 -9.75
CA LYS A 263 22.71 0.12 -9.62
C LYS A 263 22.10 0.16 -8.21
N LEU A 264 22.51 -0.74 -7.32
CA LEU A 264 21.94 -0.88 -5.99
C LEU A 264 22.15 0.40 -5.18
N GLU A 265 21.07 0.90 -4.58
CA GLU A 265 21.07 1.93 -3.54
C GLU A 265 20.71 1.33 -2.18
N TYR A 266 19.88 0.27 -2.15
CA TYR A 266 19.42 -0.33 -0.89
C TYR A 266 19.03 -1.80 -1.05
N ILE A 267 19.49 -2.64 -0.11
CA ILE A 267 18.89 -3.96 0.15
C ILE A 267 18.56 -4.13 1.63
N SER A 268 17.39 -4.69 1.90
CA SER A 268 16.92 -5.08 3.23
C SER A 268 16.50 -6.55 3.20
N ILE A 269 16.99 -7.35 4.15
CA ILE A 269 16.68 -8.78 4.27
C ILE A 269 16.19 -9.03 5.70
N ARG A 270 14.89 -9.35 5.86
CA ARG A 270 14.32 -9.85 7.12
C ARG A 270 14.23 -11.37 7.05
N ARG A 271 14.82 -12.06 8.03
CA ARG A 271 14.74 -13.53 8.19
C ARG A 271 14.21 -13.92 9.58
N SER A 272 13.47 -15.02 9.63
CA SER A 272 13.02 -15.64 10.88
C SER A 272 14.15 -16.47 11.50
N MET A 273 14.46 -16.25 12.78
CA MET A 273 15.33 -17.11 13.60
C MET A 273 14.47 -17.83 14.64
N LYS A 274 14.76 -19.12 14.90
CA LYS A 274 13.97 -19.99 15.79
C LYS A 274 14.85 -20.94 16.58
N GLY A 275 14.51 -21.19 17.83
CA GLY A 275 15.09 -22.24 18.67
C GLY A 275 16.12 -21.74 19.68
N ASN A 276 16.63 -22.68 20.46
CA ASN A 276 17.27 -22.41 21.75
C ASN A 276 18.63 -21.70 21.65
N ALA A 277 19.30 -21.75 20.49
CA ALA A 277 20.64 -21.20 20.26
C ALA A 277 20.65 -19.76 19.71
N ILE A 278 19.50 -19.09 19.62
CA ILE A 278 19.38 -17.74 19.01
C ILE A 278 20.40 -16.72 19.55
N GLU A 279 20.69 -16.73 20.86
CA GLU A 279 21.64 -15.77 21.46
C GLU A 279 23.11 -16.10 21.19
N GLU A 280 23.40 -17.29 20.65
CA GLU A 280 24.72 -17.68 20.14
C GLU A 280 24.80 -17.37 18.64
N ASP A 281 23.77 -17.74 17.86
CA ASP A 281 23.60 -17.33 16.46
C ASP A 281 23.77 -15.82 16.30
N ILE A 282 23.23 -14.98 17.19
CA ILE A 282 23.33 -13.52 17.13
C ILE A 282 24.76 -13.01 17.36
N LYS A 283 25.52 -13.64 18.25
CA LYS A 283 26.93 -13.27 18.53
C LYS A 283 27.83 -13.62 17.33
N GLU A 284 27.53 -14.71 16.65
CA GLU A 284 28.27 -15.14 15.46
C GLU A 284 27.80 -14.47 14.17
N ALA A 285 26.51 -14.10 14.06
CA ALA A 285 25.91 -13.54 12.84
C ALA A 285 26.71 -12.38 12.24
N PHE A 286 27.15 -11.43 13.06
CA PHE A 286 27.98 -10.32 12.59
C PHE A 286 29.34 -10.81 12.06
N GLN A 287 29.99 -11.74 12.76
CA GLN A 287 31.29 -12.30 12.40
C GLN A 287 31.21 -13.12 11.10
N ILE A 288 30.14 -13.89 10.91
CA ILE A 288 29.87 -14.66 9.69
C ILE A 288 29.59 -13.72 8.51
N ILE A 289 28.70 -12.73 8.69
CA ILE A 289 28.35 -11.74 7.66
C ILE A 289 29.56 -10.92 7.22
N THR A 290 30.43 -10.54 8.16
CA THR A 290 31.61 -9.70 7.90
C THR A 290 32.90 -10.48 7.63
N LYS A 291 32.82 -11.82 7.57
CA LYS A 291 34.00 -12.68 7.37
C LYS A 291 34.75 -12.33 6.09
N ASP A 292 36.06 -12.13 6.22
CA ASP A 292 36.99 -11.76 5.16
C ASP A 292 36.68 -10.39 4.47
N LEU A 293 36.00 -9.47 5.17
CA LEU A 293 35.72 -8.10 4.70
C LEU A 293 36.51 -7.05 5.49
N GLU A 294 37.00 -6.00 4.82
CA GLU A 294 37.49 -4.78 5.48
C GLU A 294 36.33 -3.93 5.99
N VAL A 295 35.87 -4.21 7.20
CA VAL A 295 34.78 -3.49 7.87
C VAL A 295 35.32 -2.42 8.81
N ARG A 296 34.68 -1.25 8.84
CA ARG A 296 35.02 -0.12 9.71
C ARG A 296 33.74 0.45 10.33
N GLU A 297 33.81 1.04 11.52
CA GLU A 297 32.66 1.72 12.13
C GLU A 297 32.24 2.94 11.28
N HIS A 298 30.94 3.20 11.16
CA HIS A 298 30.42 4.28 10.31
C HIS A 298 30.53 5.64 11.00
N GLU A 299 31.33 6.54 10.43
CA GLU A 299 31.35 7.96 10.81
C GLU A 299 30.22 8.72 10.10
N GLU A 300 29.39 9.45 10.86
CA GLU A 300 28.26 10.21 10.31
C GLU A 300 28.70 11.15 9.17
N ASN A 301 27.94 11.15 8.07
CA ASN A 301 28.30 11.90 6.88
C ASN A 301 27.12 12.67 6.28
N GLU A 302 27.19 14.01 6.24
CA GLU A 302 26.17 14.88 5.63
C GLU A 302 25.85 14.55 4.14
N LYS A 303 26.68 13.73 3.48
CA LYS A 303 26.47 13.28 2.09
C LYS A 303 25.71 11.94 1.97
N ARG A 304 25.53 11.19 3.06
CA ARG A 304 24.79 9.91 3.06
C ARG A 304 23.29 10.20 2.87
N PRO A 305 22.61 9.61 1.87
CA PRO A 305 21.18 9.86 1.66
C PRO A 305 20.31 9.34 2.81
N MET A 306 19.76 10.24 3.63
CA MET A 306 18.89 9.85 4.76
C MET A 306 17.43 9.55 4.36
N ARG A 307 17.14 9.51 3.05
CA ARG A 307 15.89 9.00 2.46
C ARG A 307 16.20 8.34 1.12
N ILE A 308 15.78 7.09 0.96
CA ILE A 308 15.87 6.29 -0.27
C ILE A 308 14.45 6.17 -0.83
N ALA A 309 14.20 6.71 -2.04
CA ALA A 309 12.90 6.57 -2.70
C ALA A 309 12.65 5.09 -3.04
N ILE A 310 11.45 4.59 -2.71
CA ILE A 310 11.08 3.18 -2.99
C ILE A 310 10.68 3.11 -4.46
N SER A 311 9.55 3.71 -4.83
CA SER A 311 9.17 4.02 -6.20
C SER A 311 9.68 5.43 -6.58
N LEU A 312 9.88 5.68 -7.87
CA LEU A 312 10.10 7.00 -8.43
C LEU A 312 8.78 7.78 -8.65
N HIS A 313 7.65 7.07 -8.70
CA HIS A 313 6.31 7.61 -8.93
C HIS A 313 5.51 7.82 -7.63
N ARG A 314 5.71 6.98 -6.61
CA ARG A 314 5.04 7.10 -5.30
C ARG A 314 5.88 7.89 -4.28
N PRO A 315 5.26 8.65 -3.36
CA PRO A 315 5.98 9.44 -2.35
C PRO A 315 6.57 8.61 -1.17
N SER A 316 6.77 7.31 -1.36
CA SER A 316 7.26 6.38 -0.34
C SER A 316 8.79 6.30 -0.30
N SER A 317 9.36 6.22 0.90
CA SER A 317 10.82 6.18 1.07
C SER A 317 11.25 5.50 2.37
N TYR A 318 12.31 4.70 2.34
CA TYR A 318 12.99 4.25 3.56
C TYR A 318 13.94 5.33 4.07
N SER A 319 13.99 5.50 5.39
CA SER A 319 15.06 6.22 6.08
C SER A 319 16.07 5.18 6.59
N PRO A 320 17.31 5.12 6.08
CA PRO A 320 18.28 4.15 6.54
C PRO A 320 18.76 4.50 7.96
N PRO A 321 19.04 3.49 8.82
CA PRO A 321 19.61 3.72 10.15
C PRO A 321 21.00 4.36 10.08
N ASN A 322 21.38 5.08 11.13
CA ASN A 322 22.67 5.78 11.27
C ASN A 322 23.51 5.24 12.44
N ASP A 323 22.85 4.87 13.53
CA ASP A 323 23.47 4.34 14.73
C ASP A 323 23.95 2.89 14.51
N TRP A 324 25.03 2.49 15.19
CA TRP A 324 25.65 1.15 15.11
C TRP A 324 25.74 0.61 13.67
N CYS A 325 26.19 1.47 12.77
CA CYS A 325 26.40 1.17 11.36
C CYS A 325 27.88 0.90 11.10
N TYR A 326 28.17 0.13 10.04
CA TYR A 326 29.53 -0.22 9.64
C TYR A 326 29.71 -0.03 8.14
N ASP A 327 30.77 0.63 7.71
CA ASP A 327 31.09 0.84 6.30
C ASP A 327 32.02 -0.26 5.77
N ILE A 328 31.65 -0.83 4.62
CA ILE A 328 32.57 -1.47 3.68
C ILE A 328 32.80 -0.54 2.47
N VAL A 329 33.99 -0.55 1.91
CA VAL A 329 34.38 0.32 0.78
C VAL A 329 34.83 -0.52 -0.40
N ARG A 330 34.25 -0.22 -1.56
CA ARG A 330 34.54 -0.84 -2.86
C ARG A 330 35.60 -0.01 -3.62
N ASP A 331 36.37 -0.65 -4.50
CA ASP A 331 37.52 -0.07 -5.21
C ASP A 331 37.22 1.24 -5.95
N ASP A 332 36.00 1.44 -6.48
CA ASP A 332 35.58 2.69 -7.14
C ASP A 332 35.25 3.85 -6.17
N GLY A 333 35.39 3.61 -4.86
CA GLY A 333 35.10 4.55 -3.78
C GLY A 333 33.63 4.65 -3.40
N THR A 334 32.80 3.71 -3.86
CA THR A 334 31.42 3.53 -3.38
C THR A 334 31.41 2.83 -2.03
N ILE A 335 30.50 3.24 -1.16
CA ILE A 335 30.42 2.82 0.24
C ILE A 335 29.13 2.05 0.44
N GLY A 336 29.24 0.88 1.05
CA GLY A 336 28.12 0.10 1.54
C GLY A 336 28.05 0.21 3.05
N THR A 337 27.09 0.97 3.58
CA THR A 337 26.86 1.06 5.03
C THR A 337 25.92 -0.05 5.45
N ILE A 338 26.44 -1.00 6.22
CA ILE A 338 25.77 -2.15 6.80
C ILE A 338 25.14 -1.77 8.15
N HIS A 339 23.95 -2.28 8.44
CA HIS A 339 23.35 -2.27 9.77
C HIS A 339 22.60 -3.58 10.03
N GLN A 340 22.45 -3.96 11.30
CA GLN A 340 21.71 -5.17 11.69
C GLN A 340 20.87 -4.91 12.94
N THR A 341 19.64 -5.41 12.96
CA THR A 341 18.75 -5.35 14.14
C THR A 341 18.09 -6.70 14.40
N TYR A 342 17.73 -6.91 15.68
CA TYR A 342 17.06 -8.12 16.14
C TYR A 342 15.82 -7.72 16.95
N PHE A 343 14.67 -8.33 16.63
CA PHE A 343 13.41 -8.07 17.31
C PHE A 343 12.75 -9.37 17.77
N ASN A 344 12.42 -9.46 19.06
CA ASN A 344 11.67 -10.58 19.62
C ASN A 344 10.21 -10.53 19.15
N ARG A 345 9.55 -11.70 19.06
CA ARG A 345 8.08 -11.77 19.00
C ARG A 345 7.51 -11.96 20.40
N SER A 346 6.62 -11.06 20.82
CA SER A 346 5.97 -11.13 22.13
C SER A 346 5.02 -12.32 22.30
N ASP A 347 4.62 -12.95 21.19
CA ASP A 347 3.63 -14.04 21.14
C ASP A 347 4.26 -15.43 20.87
N VAL A 348 5.56 -15.50 20.60
CA VAL A 348 6.29 -16.76 20.36
C VAL A 348 7.65 -16.71 21.08
N PRO A 349 7.82 -17.45 22.18
CA PRO A 349 9.13 -17.68 22.80
C PRO A 349 10.13 -18.29 21.80
N ASP A 350 11.42 -18.07 22.01
CA ASP A 350 12.51 -18.62 21.20
C ASP A 350 12.36 -18.32 19.68
N PHE A 351 11.85 -17.13 19.38
CA PHE A 351 11.74 -16.55 18.04
C PHE A 351 12.29 -15.11 18.02
N LYS A 352 13.13 -14.81 17.03
CA LYS A 352 13.52 -13.43 16.70
C LYS A 352 13.49 -13.19 15.19
N PHE A 353 13.11 -11.98 14.79
CA PHE A 353 13.42 -11.47 13.45
C PHE A 353 14.84 -10.90 13.46
N HIS A 354 15.68 -11.36 12.53
CA HIS A 354 16.89 -10.67 12.13
C HIS A 354 16.57 -9.79 10.92
N TYR A 355 17.00 -8.54 10.96
CA TYR A 355 17.04 -7.66 9.79
C TYR A 355 18.49 -7.32 9.48
N PHE A 356 18.89 -7.56 8.23
CA PHE A 356 20.12 -7.06 7.64
C PHE A 356 19.80 -5.92 6.67
N TYR A 357 20.58 -4.85 6.71
CA TYR A 357 20.47 -3.70 5.80
C TYR A 357 21.82 -3.38 5.18
N LEU A 358 21.82 -3.04 3.89
CA LEU A 358 22.95 -2.41 3.20
C LEU A 358 22.43 -1.19 2.43
N HIS A 359 22.91 0.00 2.80
CA HIS A 359 22.66 1.25 2.08
C HIS A 359 23.93 1.64 1.29
N VAL A 360 23.79 1.74 -0.02
CA VAL A 360 24.88 2.00 -0.97
C VAL A 360 24.87 3.46 -1.42
N TRP A 361 25.98 4.17 -1.20
CA TRP A 361 26.13 5.59 -1.50
C TRP A 361 27.59 5.94 -1.88
N ASN A 362 27.85 7.18 -2.31
CA ASN A 362 29.20 7.57 -2.74
C ASN A 362 29.52 9.04 -2.39
N LYS A 363 30.65 9.28 -1.71
CA LYS A 363 31.13 10.60 -1.24
C LYS A 363 31.32 11.67 -2.34
N LYS A 364 31.29 11.28 -3.63
CA LYS A 364 31.39 12.17 -4.80
C LYS A 364 30.03 12.54 -5.43
N LYS A 365 28.99 11.71 -5.30
CA LYS A 365 27.66 11.98 -5.88
C LYS A 365 26.90 13.03 -5.04
N LYS A 366 26.68 14.24 -5.56
CA LYS A 366 25.72 15.19 -4.98
C LYS A 366 24.28 14.71 -5.24
N TYR A 367 23.65 14.11 -4.23
CA TYR A 367 22.27 13.61 -4.33
C TYR A 367 21.29 14.76 -4.59
N GLN A 368 20.54 14.72 -5.70
CA GLN A 368 19.62 15.79 -6.12
C GLN A 368 18.24 15.70 -5.43
N GLY A 369 18.22 15.50 -4.11
CA GLY A 369 16.98 15.66 -3.34
C GLY A 369 16.49 17.10 -3.43
N ARG A 370 15.22 17.31 -3.85
CA ARG A 370 14.57 18.64 -3.90
C ARG A 370 14.55 19.28 -2.51
N LYS A 371 15.54 20.13 -2.21
CA LYS A 371 15.66 20.84 -0.93
C LYS A 371 14.53 21.87 -0.75
N LYS A 372 13.42 21.46 -0.13
CA LYS A 372 12.46 22.37 0.48
C LYS A 372 13.22 23.18 1.55
N LYS A 373 13.36 24.50 1.37
CA LYS A 373 14.15 25.36 2.27
C LYS A 373 13.45 25.50 3.63
N MET A 374 13.80 24.65 4.61
CA MET A 374 13.67 25.05 6.02
C MET A 374 14.75 26.10 6.34
N ARG A 375 14.40 27.10 7.15
CA ARG A 375 15.37 28.05 7.71
C ARG A 375 16.16 27.33 8.80
N LYS A 376 17.50 27.38 8.73
CA LYS A 376 18.35 26.94 9.85
C LYS A 376 18.26 27.96 10.99
N SER A 377 18.25 27.46 12.22
CA SER A 377 18.81 28.14 13.39
C SER A 377 20.15 27.46 13.72
N ASP A 378 21.18 28.22 14.09
CA ASP A 378 22.56 27.70 14.13
C ASP A 378 22.92 27.01 15.45
N PRO A 379 23.26 25.71 15.46
CA PRO A 379 23.79 25.01 16.62
C PRO A 379 25.31 25.20 16.72
N LYS A 380 25.78 26.45 16.89
CA LYS A 380 27.19 26.76 17.18
C LYS A 380 27.34 27.57 18.48
N LYS A 381 26.90 26.95 19.58
CA LYS A 381 27.22 27.34 20.97
C LYS A 381 26.81 26.21 21.93
N LEU A 382 27.71 25.24 22.15
CA LEU A 382 27.83 24.36 23.34
C LEU A 382 28.88 23.27 23.01
N PHE A 383 30.09 23.43 23.55
CA PHE A 383 31.26 22.54 23.37
C PHE A 383 31.80 22.48 21.91
N GLY A 384 33.09 22.28 21.65
CA GLY A 384 34.24 22.16 22.55
C GLY A 384 35.28 21.21 21.95
N ASP A 385 36.32 21.75 21.31
CA ASP A 385 37.20 20.97 20.41
C ASP A 385 37.98 19.84 21.10
N LYS A 386 38.06 18.69 20.42
CA LYS A 386 39.07 17.63 20.68
C LYS A 386 39.48 16.94 19.38
N GLU A 387 40.78 16.75 19.21
CA GLU A 387 41.39 16.03 18.10
C GLU A 387 41.38 14.49 18.29
N PRO A 388 41.58 13.70 17.22
CA PRO A 388 41.16 12.30 17.19
C PRO A 388 42.27 11.28 17.49
N GLY A 389 41.85 10.03 17.67
CA GLY A 389 42.67 8.87 17.28
C GLY A 389 43.03 7.89 18.39
N LYS A 390 42.35 6.73 18.42
CA LYS A 390 42.93 5.47 18.86
C LYS A 390 42.53 4.35 17.91
N LYS A 391 43.51 3.62 17.37
CA LYS A 391 43.27 2.28 16.85
C LYS A 391 42.91 1.38 18.03
N VAL A 392 41.85 0.58 17.90
CA VAL A 392 41.56 -0.52 18.82
C VAL A 392 41.64 -1.82 18.04
N ILE A 393 42.50 -2.73 18.49
CA ILE A 393 42.54 -4.11 18.01
C ILE A 393 41.78 -4.92 19.05
N LEU A 394 40.61 -5.43 18.70
CA LEU A 394 39.83 -6.28 19.60
C LEU A 394 40.33 -7.72 19.52
N VAL A 395 41.11 -8.12 20.53
CA VAL A 395 41.24 -9.52 20.94
C VAL A 395 40.11 -9.81 21.92
N GLY A 396 39.44 -10.96 21.78
CA GLY A 396 38.19 -11.25 22.49
C GLY A 396 38.33 -11.45 24.01
N GLY A 397 37.23 -11.22 24.72
CA GLY A 397 37.10 -11.45 26.17
C GLY A 397 35.68 -11.12 26.64
N GLU A 398 35.16 -11.93 27.57
CA GLU A 398 33.80 -11.83 28.10
C GLU A 398 33.54 -10.54 28.92
N MET A 399 32.28 -10.17 29.09
CA MET A 399 31.84 -9.33 30.21
C MET A 399 30.94 -10.13 31.16
N LYS A 400 31.38 -10.23 32.42
CA LYS A 400 30.50 -10.50 33.57
C LYS A 400 30.28 -9.18 34.33
N SER A 401 29.13 -9.08 34.97
CA SER A 401 28.79 -8.00 35.89
C SER A 401 29.47 -8.18 37.23
N GLU A 402 29.91 -7.09 37.85
CA GLU A 402 30.11 -7.06 39.30
C GLU A 402 29.72 -5.68 39.86
N GLU A 403 29.34 -5.66 41.13
CA GLU A 403 28.66 -4.57 41.84
C GLU A 403 29.50 -4.25 43.10
N GLU A 404 29.85 -2.98 43.35
CA GLU A 404 30.59 -2.61 44.57
C GLU A 404 29.91 -1.43 45.31
N GLU A 405 29.50 -1.72 46.56
CA GLU A 405 28.94 -0.74 47.49
C GLU A 405 30.05 -0.10 48.33
N ARG A 406 30.00 1.23 48.56
CA ARG A 406 30.68 1.86 49.70
C ARG A 406 29.79 2.87 50.44
N LYS A 407 29.80 2.77 51.77
CA LYS A 407 29.03 3.60 52.72
C LYS A 407 29.93 4.63 53.45
N ASP A 408 29.25 5.45 54.26
CA ASP A 408 29.77 6.26 55.39
C ASP A 408 30.56 7.56 55.08
N THR A 409 30.51 8.62 55.93
CA THR A 409 29.91 8.75 57.29
C THR A 409 29.25 10.12 57.60
N LYS A 410 28.44 10.12 58.67
CA LYS A 410 27.62 11.20 59.29
C LYS A 410 28.35 12.49 59.73
N LYS A 411 27.59 13.61 59.83
CA LYS A 411 27.42 14.36 61.10
C LYS A 411 26.15 15.25 61.17
N LYS A 412 25.74 15.62 62.40
CA LYS A 412 24.60 16.50 62.78
C LYS A 412 24.96 17.99 62.59
N ALA A 413 24.10 19.03 62.70
CA ALA A 413 22.86 19.23 63.47
C ALA A 413 22.05 20.46 62.98
N GLY A 414 20.85 20.72 63.54
CA GLY A 414 20.06 21.96 63.31
C GLY A 414 18.56 21.77 63.60
N ARG A 415 17.82 22.83 63.96
CA ARG A 415 16.40 22.74 64.43
C ARG A 415 15.58 24.00 64.13
N GLU A 416 14.25 23.85 64.14
CA GLU A 416 13.19 24.88 64.28
C GLU A 416 12.86 25.85 63.10
N THR A 417 11.88 25.43 62.28
CA THR A 417 10.57 26.10 62.08
C THR A 417 10.48 27.62 61.79
N ARG A 418 10.11 28.01 60.54
CA ARG A 418 8.78 28.62 60.23
C ARG A 418 8.47 28.79 58.73
N ARG A 419 7.15 28.84 58.48
CA ARG A 419 6.41 28.95 57.20
C ARG A 419 6.88 30.08 56.25
N ASN A 420 6.83 29.82 54.94
CA ASN A 420 5.90 30.53 54.04
C ASN A 420 5.65 29.81 52.70
N ARG A 421 4.56 30.20 52.00
CA ARG A 421 4.08 29.61 50.73
C ARG A 421 4.79 30.19 49.51
N THR A 422 5.13 29.36 48.50
CA THR A 422 4.84 29.70 47.08
C THR A 422 4.70 28.46 46.19
N VAL A 423 3.55 28.35 45.50
CA VAL A 423 3.27 27.76 44.16
C VAL A 423 4.16 26.62 43.61
N GLU A 424 3.52 25.48 43.30
CA GLU A 424 4.08 24.45 42.40
C GLU A 424 4.25 24.96 40.96
N LYS A 425 5.37 24.56 40.31
CA LYS A 425 5.42 24.46 38.83
C LYS A 425 6.23 23.23 38.41
N LYS A 426 5.56 22.26 37.80
CA LYS A 426 6.21 21.23 36.97
C LYS A 426 6.72 21.88 35.67
N PRO A 427 7.93 21.56 35.18
CA PRO A 427 8.28 21.79 33.79
C PRO A 427 7.40 20.94 32.89
N ALA A 428 7.04 21.44 31.70
CA ALA A 428 6.08 20.78 30.81
C ALA A 428 6.72 19.70 29.93
N LEU A 429 5.92 18.71 29.52
CA LEU A 429 6.23 17.93 28.32
C LEU A 429 6.15 18.86 27.11
N ALA A 430 7.19 18.84 26.26
CA ALA A 430 7.12 19.49 24.95
C ALA A 430 6.27 18.64 24.01
N ALA A 431 5.08 19.13 23.65
CA ALA A 431 4.21 18.45 22.69
C ALA A 431 4.80 18.56 21.26
N GLY A 432 5.52 17.53 20.84
CA GLY A 432 5.98 17.39 19.46
C GLY A 432 4.79 17.15 18.52
N VAL A 433 4.57 18.06 17.56
CA VAL A 433 3.49 17.93 16.58
C VAL A 433 3.79 16.78 15.62
N VAL A 434 3.10 15.66 15.79
CA VAL A 434 3.12 14.55 14.83
C VAL A 434 2.31 14.95 13.60
N ALA A 435 2.95 14.94 12.43
CA ALA A 435 2.23 15.12 11.17
C ALA A 435 1.44 13.85 10.85
N VAL A 436 0.12 13.96 10.75
CA VAL A 436 -0.75 12.89 10.25
C VAL A 436 -0.55 12.79 8.74
N ASP A 437 0.19 11.78 8.28
CA ASP A 437 0.20 11.39 6.87
C ASP A 437 -0.63 10.11 6.70
N THR A 438 -1.46 10.06 5.66
CA THR A 438 -2.58 9.11 5.58
C THR A 438 -2.35 8.06 4.49
N GLY A 439 -2.28 6.79 4.90
CA GLY A 439 -2.68 5.67 4.03
C GLY A 439 -1.59 4.89 3.29
N MET A 440 -0.69 4.24 4.02
CA MET A 440 -0.28 2.86 3.66
C MET A 440 0.20 2.13 4.92
N SER A 441 -0.70 1.34 5.52
CA SER A 441 -0.35 0.52 6.69
C SER A 441 0.24 -0.79 6.22
N VAL A 442 1.53 -1.02 6.50
CA VAL A 442 2.10 -2.38 6.45
C VAL A 442 1.31 -3.25 7.41
N ALA A 443 0.76 -4.36 6.94
CA ALA A 443 -0.14 -5.19 7.72
C ALA A 443 0.64 -6.06 8.72
N MET A 444 0.79 -5.60 9.97
CA MET A 444 1.18 -6.50 11.06
C MET A 444 0.02 -7.45 11.39
N GLY A 445 0.09 -8.67 10.84
CA GLY A 445 -0.88 -9.72 11.12
C GLY A 445 -0.85 -10.19 12.56
N LEU A 446 -1.77 -9.67 13.39
CA LEU A 446 -2.06 -10.18 14.73
C LEU A 446 -3.40 -10.91 14.73
N ALA A 447 -3.38 -12.21 15.01
CA ALA A 447 -4.58 -13.02 15.15
C ALA A 447 -5.37 -12.59 16.40
N ARG A 448 -6.66 -12.25 16.23
CA ARG A 448 -7.54 -11.88 17.35
C ARG A 448 -7.98 -13.11 18.14
N VAL A 449 -7.34 -13.35 19.28
CA VAL A 449 -7.95 -14.15 20.36
C VAL A 449 -9.13 -13.37 20.95
N LYS A 450 -10.31 -14.01 21.06
CA LYS A 450 -11.46 -13.42 21.75
C LYS A 450 -11.23 -13.46 23.27
N THR A 451 -11.24 -12.30 23.92
CA THR A 451 -11.44 -12.18 25.37
C THR A 451 -12.58 -11.20 25.64
N THR A 452 -13.56 -11.63 26.45
CA THR A 452 -14.76 -10.84 26.78
C THR A 452 -14.60 -10.20 28.15
N GLY A 453 -14.64 -8.87 28.20
CA GLY A 453 -14.75 -8.07 29.42
C GLY A 453 -16.05 -7.22 29.41
N PRO A 454 -16.58 -6.82 30.57
CA PRO A 454 -17.89 -6.18 30.68
C PRO A 454 -17.92 -4.72 30.20
N GLU A 455 -19.12 -4.25 29.85
CA GLU A 455 -19.36 -2.90 29.33
C GLU A 455 -19.20 -1.79 30.38
N PRO A 456 -18.70 -0.59 30.01
CA PRO A 456 -18.73 0.59 30.87
C PRO A 456 -20.16 1.15 31.04
N GLN A 457 -20.53 1.51 32.28
CA GLN A 457 -21.85 2.06 32.58
C GLN A 457 -21.98 3.55 32.21
N THR A 458 -23.10 3.91 31.58
CA THR A 458 -23.43 5.30 31.21
C THR A 458 -23.86 6.13 32.42
N VAL A 459 -23.04 7.08 32.84
CA VAL A 459 -23.39 8.04 33.90
C VAL A 459 -24.15 9.23 33.31
N GLN A 460 -25.41 9.43 33.73
CA GLN A 460 -26.13 10.68 33.44
C GLN A 460 -25.63 11.82 34.34
N MET A 461 -25.53 13.03 33.76
CA MET A 461 -25.25 14.26 34.51
C MET A 461 -26.40 15.25 34.26
N LYS A 462 -27.00 15.77 35.32
CA LYS A 462 -28.29 16.48 35.27
C LYS A 462 -28.14 17.96 35.65
N GLU A 463 -28.76 18.82 34.83
CA GLU A 463 -29.25 20.19 35.08
C GLU A 463 -28.44 21.19 35.95
N VAL A 464 -28.20 22.37 35.37
CA VAL A 464 -28.53 23.65 36.03
C VAL A 464 -29.31 24.53 35.03
N VAL A 465 -30.41 25.14 35.47
CA VAL A 465 -31.33 25.94 34.62
C VAL A 465 -31.11 27.44 34.83
N GLY A 466 -31.14 28.22 33.74
CA GLY A 466 -31.23 29.68 33.73
C GLY A 466 -32.29 30.16 32.72
N ARG A 467 -33.08 31.19 33.06
CA ARG A 467 -34.32 31.59 32.32
C ARG A 467 -34.16 32.86 31.47
N ALA A 468 -34.70 32.84 30.24
CA ALA A 468 -35.30 33.99 29.52
C ALA A 468 -36.08 33.49 28.27
N THR A 469 -37.35 33.08 28.35
CA THR A 469 -38.60 33.87 28.22
C THR A 469 -39.07 34.28 26.80
N LYS A 470 -40.15 33.62 26.35
CA LYS A 470 -41.27 34.07 25.48
C LYS A 470 -41.04 34.48 24.00
N ALA A 471 -41.41 33.57 23.10
CA ALA A 471 -42.63 33.63 22.25
C ALA A 471 -43.07 32.16 21.98
N GLY A 472 -44.34 31.75 21.85
CA GLY A 472 -45.58 32.49 21.52
C GLY A 472 -45.99 32.17 20.08
N GLU A 473 -46.45 30.97 19.70
CA GLU A 473 -47.59 30.13 20.16
C GLU A 473 -48.92 30.45 19.45
N GLU A 474 -49.12 29.81 18.30
CA GLU A 474 -50.39 29.55 17.59
C GLU A 474 -50.22 28.24 16.78
N ALA A 475 -51.23 27.44 16.44
CA ALA A 475 -52.49 27.12 17.09
C ALA A 475 -52.92 25.71 16.59
N ARG A 476 -53.82 25.00 17.29
CA ARG A 476 -54.16 23.58 17.03
C ARG A 476 -55.67 23.41 16.76
N VAL A 477 -56.03 22.23 16.23
CA VAL A 477 -57.37 21.60 16.21
C VAL A 477 -58.27 21.92 15.00
N GLN A 478 -58.51 20.91 14.15
CA GLN A 478 -59.80 20.20 14.13
C GLN A 478 -59.66 18.75 13.63
N GLN A 479 -60.63 17.91 13.95
CA GLN A 479 -60.68 16.48 13.63
C GLN A 479 -62.15 15.99 13.64
N GLN A 480 -62.41 14.92 12.86
CA GLN A 480 -63.47 13.90 13.05
C GLN A 480 -64.89 14.11 12.44
N LEU A 481 -65.47 12.95 12.04
CA LEU A 481 -66.85 12.66 11.62
C LEU A 481 -67.27 13.17 10.21
N THR A 482 -68.13 12.48 9.44
CA THR A 482 -69.07 11.37 9.73
C THR A 482 -68.87 10.09 8.89
N GLU A 483 -69.69 9.06 9.15
CA GLU A 483 -69.57 7.66 8.67
C GLU A 483 -70.62 7.25 7.61
N GLY A 484 -70.44 6.06 7.00
CA GLY A 484 -71.53 5.10 6.76
C GLY A 484 -71.99 4.81 5.31
N GLY A 485 -72.01 3.53 4.90
CA GLY A 485 -72.77 3.07 3.71
C GLY A 485 -72.19 1.86 2.93
N ASP A 486 -72.56 0.64 3.31
CA ASP A 486 -72.46 -0.64 2.57
C ASP A 486 -73.88 -1.32 2.68
N PRO A 487 -74.34 -2.40 1.96
CA PRO A 487 -73.59 -3.59 1.52
C PRO A 487 -74.01 -4.29 0.20
N GLY A 488 -73.28 -5.36 -0.20
CA GLY A 488 -73.88 -6.47 -1.00
C GLY A 488 -72.95 -7.42 -1.78
N SER A 489 -72.75 -8.64 -1.25
CA SER A 489 -72.84 -10.00 -1.86
C SER A 489 -72.66 -10.21 -3.39
N THR A 490 -72.06 -11.29 -3.95
CA THR A 490 -71.57 -12.64 -3.48
C THR A 490 -70.71 -13.27 -4.62
N ALA A 491 -70.04 -14.45 -4.58
CA ALA A 491 -69.76 -15.56 -3.65
C ALA A 491 -68.48 -16.35 -4.11
N GLY A 492 -68.15 -17.49 -3.50
CA GLY A 492 -67.18 -18.51 -3.99
C GLY A 492 -67.86 -19.85 -4.35
N PRO A 493 -67.24 -21.05 -4.18
CA PRO A 493 -65.86 -21.34 -3.72
C PRO A 493 -65.12 -22.58 -4.34
N SER A 494 -63.80 -22.70 -4.07
CA SER A 494 -63.02 -23.97 -3.86
C SER A 494 -62.84 -24.99 -5.04
N THR A 495 -62.00 -26.04 -5.04
CA THR A 495 -61.09 -26.74 -4.06
C THR A 495 -59.78 -27.29 -4.70
N SER A 496 -58.78 -27.66 -3.85
CA SER A 496 -57.84 -28.83 -3.94
C SER A 496 -56.76 -28.99 -5.04
N GLY A 497 -55.52 -29.34 -4.60
CA GLY A 497 -54.48 -30.08 -5.36
C GLY A 497 -54.44 -31.58 -4.97
N PRO A 498 -53.29 -32.30 -4.85
CA PRO A 498 -51.88 -31.88 -5.02
C PRO A 498 -50.92 -32.95 -5.69
N THR A 499 -49.59 -32.74 -5.59
CA THR A 499 -48.47 -33.74 -5.69
C THR A 499 -48.15 -34.49 -7.00
N GLY A 500 -46.85 -34.60 -7.36
CA GLY A 500 -46.36 -35.57 -8.37
C GLY A 500 -44.90 -35.40 -8.86
N SER A 501 -44.05 -36.41 -8.66
CA SER A 501 -42.69 -36.64 -9.22
C SER A 501 -42.32 -38.12 -8.92
N PRO A 502 -41.27 -38.79 -9.49
CA PRO A 502 -40.12 -38.30 -10.28
C PRO A 502 -39.79 -39.20 -11.52
N ALA A 503 -38.50 -39.28 -11.92
CA ALA A 503 -37.85 -40.29 -12.81
C ALA A 503 -38.15 -40.18 -14.33
N SER A 504 -37.29 -40.62 -15.27
CA SER A 504 -35.87 -41.07 -15.27
C SER A 504 -35.31 -41.07 -16.72
N GLY A 505 -33.99 -41.25 -16.93
CA GLY A 505 -33.47 -41.72 -18.24
C GLY A 505 -32.17 -41.10 -18.79
N GLU A 506 -31.02 -41.61 -18.35
CA GLU A 506 -29.74 -41.62 -19.10
C GLU A 506 -29.55 -43.01 -19.75
N PRO A 507 -28.51 -43.28 -20.58
CA PRO A 507 -27.67 -42.40 -21.41
C PRO A 507 -27.53 -42.92 -22.87
N SER A 508 -26.78 -42.23 -23.75
CA SER A 508 -26.22 -42.82 -24.98
C SER A 508 -24.99 -42.06 -25.54
N THR A 509 -23.86 -42.76 -25.64
CA THR A 509 -22.78 -42.50 -26.63
C THR A 509 -22.45 -43.87 -27.27
N PRO A 510 -21.87 -43.95 -28.49
CA PRO A 510 -20.41 -43.87 -28.60
C PRO A 510 -19.81 -43.43 -29.96
N SER A 511 -18.61 -42.84 -29.90
CA SER A 511 -17.57 -42.88 -30.97
C SER A 511 -17.88 -42.15 -32.31
N SER A 512 -16.92 -41.91 -33.22
CA SER A 512 -15.51 -42.35 -33.28
C SER A 512 -14.54 -41.31 -33.89
N SER A 513 -13.26 -41.66 -33.80
CA SER A 513 -12.04 -41.02 -34.32
C SER A 513 -12.07 -40.34 -35.71
N ALA A 514 -11.33 -39.23 -35.83
CA ALA A 514 -10.28 -39.07 -36.85
C ALA A 514 -9.27 -37.95 -36.50
N ALA A 515 -7.98 -38.19 -36.74
CA ALA A 515 -6.90 -37.20 -36.69
C ALA A 515 -5.82 -37.57 -37.74
N PRO A 516 -4.72 -36.81 -37.88
CA PRO A 516 -4.68 -35.53 -38.58
C PRO A 516 -3.89 -35.61 -39.91
N ARG A 517 -3.87 -34.54 -40.72
CA ARG A 517 -2.95 -34.41 -41.86
C ARG A 517 -2.05 -33.17 -41.74
N GLN A 518 -0.74 -33.39 -41.78
CA GLN A 518 0.25 -32.37 -42.08
C GLN A 518 0.41 -32.22 -43.61
N SER A 519 0.63 -31.00 -44.12
CA SER A 519 1.54 -30.79 -45.25
C SER A 519 1.97 -29.33 -45.47
N ARG A 520 3.26 -29.07 -45.26
CA ARG A 520 4.18 -28.23 -46.05
C ARG A 520 3.78 -26.80 -46.53
N ARG A 521 4.69 -25.87 -46.19
CA ARG A 521 5.27 -24.79 -47.04
C ARG A 521 4.29 -23.83 -47.76
N ARG A 522 4.35 -22.56 -47.34
CA ARG A 522 5.38 -21.67 -47.89
C ARG A 522 5.98 -20.79 -46.81
#